data_AF-G4RBD4-F1
#
_entry.id   AF-G4RBD4-F1
#
_cell.length_a   1.000
_cell.length_b   1.000
_cell.length_c   1.000
_cell.angle_alpha   90.00
_cell.angle_beta   90.00
_cell.angle_gamma   90.00
#
_symmetry.space_group_name_H-M   'P 1'
#
loop_
_entity.id
_entity.type
_entity.pdbx_description
1 polymer ?
#
loop_
_entity_poly.entity_id
_entity_poly.type
_entity_poly.pdbx_seq_one_letter_code
_entity_poly.pdbx_strand_id
1 'polypeptide(L)' 'MKQALHLGAISFDAVKHLVLCRAERRPPKLDLDIYPYLPRATVEKTSAKAYMRLLDRKEEPA' A
#
# COMPACT_ATOMS: atom_id res chain seq x y z
N MET A 1 2.50 9.06 -16.73
CA MET A 1 2.66 9.24 -15.27
C MET A 1 1.36 9.65 -14.56
N LYS A 2 0.70 10.77 -14.92
CA LYS A 2 -0.51 11.25 -14.21
C LYS A 2 -1.65 10.21 -14.12
N GLN A 3 -1.90 9.45 -15.18
CA GLN A 3 -2.89 8.36 -15.14
C GLN A 3 -2.52 7.22 -14.20
N ALA A 4 -1.24 6.82 -14.19
CA ALA A 4 -0.76 5.75 -13.30
C ALA A 4 -0.96 6.12 -11.82
N LEU A 5 -0.72 7.39 -11.46
CA LEU A 5 -0.97 7.92 -10.13
C LEU A 5 -2.47 7.97 -9.79
N HIS A 6 -3.32 8.39 -10.74
CA HIS A 6 -4.77 8.42 -10.53
C HIS A 6 -5.38 7.02 -10.36
N LEU A 7 -4.77 6.01 -10.97
CA LEU A 7 -5.18 4.61 -10.88
C LEU A 7 -4.59 3.89 -9.64
N GLY A 8 -3.81 4.58 -8.80
CA GLY A 8 -3.13 3.97 -7.66
C GLY A 8 -2.09 2.92 -8.07
N ALA A 9 -1.50 3.04 -9.27
CA ALA A 9 -0.55 2.07 -9.78
C ALA A 9 0.76 2.11 -8.97
N ILE A 10 1.08 0.97 -8.35
CA ILE A 10 2.29 0.76 -7.57
C ILE A 10 3.47 0.50 -8.52
N SER A 11 4.64 1.07 -8.25
CA SER A 11 5.84 0.84 -9.06
C SER A 11 6.36 -0.61 -8.93
N PHE A 12 7.03 -1.11 -9.97
CA PHE A 12 7.61 -2.47 -9.94
C PHE A 12 8.61 -2.68 -8.80
N ASP A 13 9.37 -1.64 -8.46
CA ASP A 13 10.36 -1.73 -7.39
C ASP A 13 9.72 -1.82 -6.00
N ALA A 14 8.56 -1.16 -5.80
CA ALA A 14 7.75 -1.35 -4.61
C ALA A 14 7.19 -2.79 -4.51
N VAL A 15 6.77 -3.38 -5.63
CA VAL A 15 6.34 -4.80 -5.67
C VAL A 15 7.49 -5.72 -5.26
N LYS A 16 8.68 -5.53 -5.82
CA LYS A 16 9.88 -6.32 -5.48
C LYS A 16 10.23 -6.20 -4.00
N HIS A 17 10.20 -5.00 -3.44
CA HIS A 17 10.49 -4.76 -2.03
C HIS A 17 9.47 -5.43 -1.09
N LEU A 18 8.17 -5.36 -1.44
CA LEU A 18 7.11 -6.05 -0.70
C LEU A 18 7.29 -7.58 -0.73
N VAL A 19 7.61 -8.13 -1.90
CA VAL A 19 7.87 -9.56 -2.09
C VAL A 19 9.08 -10.00 -1.26
N LEU A 20 10.19 -9.24 -1.31
CA LEU A 20 11.39 -9.52 -0.52
C LEU A 20 11.11 -9.46 0.99
N CYS A 21 10.42 -8.42 1.46
CA CYS A 21 10.05 -8.28 2.87
C CYS A 21 9.17 -9.44 3.35
N ARG A 22 8.27 -9.94 2.50
CA ARG A 22 7.42 -11.09 2.83
C ARG A 22 8.22 -12.40 2.91
N ALA A 23 9.18 -12.60 2.01
CA ALA A 23 10.09 -13.76 2.07
C ALA A 23 10.97 -13.74 3.34
N GLU A 24 11.47 -12.56 3.71
CA GLU A 24 12.33 -12.37 4.89
C GLU A 24 11.56 -12.24 6.22
N ARG A 25 10.22 -12.23 6.19
CA ARG A 25 9.34 -11.98 7.35
C ARG A 25 9.65 -10.66 8.08
N ARG A 26 10.03 -9.63 7.32
CA ARG A 26 10.33 -8.29 7.84
C ARG A 26 9.20 -7.32 7.48
N PRO A 27 8.90 -6.33 8.35
CA PRO A 27 7.92 -5.32 8.02
C PRO A 27 8.41 -4.52 6.81
N PRO A 28 7.61 -4.37 5.74
CA PRO A 28 8.00 -3.60 4.58
C PRO A 28 8.12 -2.11 4.96
N LYS A 29 9.34 -1.60 4.95
CA LYS A 29 9.61 -0.16 4.98
C LYS A 29 9.69 0.34 3.54
N LEU A 30 8.53 0.52 2.92
CA LEU A 30 8.48 1.15 1.61
C LEU A 30 8.70 2.64 1.81
N ASP A 31 9.95 3.08 1.68
CA ASP A 31 10.26 4.51 1.65
C ASP A 31 9.93 5.03 0.26
N LEU A 32 8.86 5.82 0.15
CA LEU A 32 8.46 6.44 -1.10
C LEU A 32 9.12 7.80 -1.31
N ASP A 33 9.77 8.37 -0.29
CA ASP A 33 10.43 9.68 -0.34
C ASP A 33 11.77 9.59 -1.13
N ILE A 34 12.33 8.38 -1.35
CA ILE A 34 13.53 8.17 -2.18
C ILE A 34 13.26 8.19 -3.69
N TYR A 35 12.00 8.29 -4.13
CA TYR A 35 11.64 8.33 -5.55
C TYR A 35 11.33 9.76 -6.00
N PRO A 36 12.29 10.51 -6.60
CA PRO A 36 12.15 11.94 -6.89
C PRO A 36 11.07 12.28 -7.92
N TYR A 37 10.56 11.27 -8.63
CA TYR A 37 9.49 11.40 -9.63
C TYR A 37 8.11 11.03 -9.08
N LEU A 38 8.02 10.55 -7.84
CA LEU A 38 6.74 10.20 -7.23
C LEU A 38 6.24 11.41 -6.43
N PRO A 39 4.99 11.86 -6.64
CA PRO A 39 4.41 12.86 -5.76
C PRO A 39 4.31 12.30 -4.35
N ARG A 40 4.60 13.15 -3.37
CA ARG A 40 4.58 12.77 -1.97
C ARG A 40 3.17 12.32 -1.57
N ALA A 41 3.03 11.05 -1.19
CA ALA A 41 1.74 10.51 -0.78
C ALA A 41 1.38 11.08 0.61
N THR A 42 0.36 11.93 0.67
CA THR A 42 -0.21 12.37 1.95
C THR A 42 -1.21 11.30 2.38
N VAL A 43 -0.79 10.43 3.31
CA VAL A 43 -1.65 9.36 3.85
C VAL A 43 -2.13 9.74 5.25
N GLU A 44 -3.44 9.70 5.46
CA GLU A 44 -3.99 9.78 6.81
C GLU A 44 -3.86 8.44 7.53
N LYS A 45 -3.75 8.48 8.87
CA LYS A 45 -3.78 7.26 9.67
C LYS A 45 -5.21 6.74 9.73
N THR A 46 -5.46 5.58 9.12
CA THR A 46 -6.74 4.89 9.26
C THR A 46 -6.93 4.41 10.71
N SER A 47 -8.07 4.75 11.32
CA SER A 47 -8.46 4.20 12.62
C SER A 47 -8.59 2.68 12.53
N ALA A 48 -7.98 1.95 13.47
CA ALA A 48 -8.09 0.49 13.53
C ALA A 48 -9.54 0.00 13.54
N LYS A 49 -10.43 0.70 14.27
CA LYS A 49 -11.87 0.39 14.32
C LYS A 49 -12.54 0.51 12.94
N ALA A 50 -12.18 1.55 12.18
CA ALA A 50 -12.72 1.75 10.83
C ALA A 50 -12.25 0.64 9.88
N TYR A 51 -11.00 0.20 9.99
CA TYR A 51 -10.46 -0.90 9.21
C TYR A 51 -11.14 -2.24 9.55
N MET A 52 -11.33 -2.55 10.82
CA MET A 52 -11.96 -3.81 11.25
C MET A 52 -13.39 -3.95 10.73
N ARG A 53 -14.15 -2.85 10.64
CA ARG A 53 -15.50 -2.86 10.03
C ARG A 53 -15.51 -3.26 8.55
N LEU A 54 -14.43 -3.02 7.81
CA LEU A 54 -14.32 -3.43 6.41
C LEU A 54 -13.98 -4.91 6.27
N LEU A 55 -13.20 -5.46 7.21
CA LEU A 55 -12.90 -6.89 7.25
C LEU A 55 -14.14 -7.71 7.63
N ASP A 56 -14.97 -7.18 8.54
CA ASP A 56 -16.22 -7.79 8.98
C ASP A 56 -17.25 -7.89 7.84
N ARG A 57 -17.24 -6.93 6.91
CA ARG A 57 -18.11 -6.96 5.71
C ARG A 57 -17.76 -8.08 4.73
N LYS A 58 -16.59 -8.72 4.84
CA LYS A 58 -16.18 -9.80 3.93
C LYS A 58 -16.80 -11.16 4.24
N GLU A 59 -17.72 -11.24 5.20
CA GLU A 59 -18.59 -12.40 5.40
C GLU A 59 -19.97 -12.16 4.73
N GLU A 60 -19.99 -12.07 3.40
CA GLU A 60 -21.23 -12.25 2.64
C GLU A 60 -21.24 -13.72 2.19
N PRO A 61 -22.12 -14.59 2.75
CA PRO A 61 -22.21 -15.98 2.32
C PRO A 61 -22.79 -16.01 0.90
N ALA A 62 -22.13 -16.77 0.03
CA ALA A 62 -22.66 -17.18 -1.27
C ALA A 62 -23.80 -18.19 -1.11
#